data_AF-A0A8C2XSG5-F1
#
_entry.id   AF-A0A8C2XSG5-F1
#
_cell.length_a   1.000
_cell.length_b   1.000
_cell.length_c   1.000
_cell.angle_alpha   90.00
_cell.angle_beta   90.00
_cell.angle_gamma   90.00
#
_symmetry.space_group_name_H-M   'P 1'
#
loop_
_entity.id
_entity.type
_entity.pdbx_description
1 polymer ?
#
loop_
_entity_poly.entity_id
_entity_poly.type
_entity_poly.pdbx_seq_one_letter_code
_entity_poly.pdbx_strand_id
1 'polypeptide(L)'
;MELNSLLILLEAAEYLERRDREAEHGYASVLPYRDDFSSKKTKASPISGKTPNNRSSHNELEKHRRAKLRLYLEQLKKLVPLGPDSTRHTTLSLLKRAKMHIKKLEEQDKKALNTKEQLQREHRYLKRRLEQLSVSGSVERIRTDSMGSTISTDSEQEVDIEGMEFTPVEADSVDSISDGEEEDHYNAPCPPTALPLPSQPPT
;
A
#
# COMPACT_ATOMS: atom_id res chain seq x y z
N MET A 1 -65.87 18.59 11.18
CA MET A 1 -65.05 19.75 10.74
C MET A 1 -63.98 19.38 9.71
N GLU A 2 -64.06 18.20 9.06
CA GLU A 2 -62.99 17.74 8.15
C GLU A 2 -63.29 17.99 6.66
N LEU A 3 -64.57 18.12 6.27
CA LEU A 3 -64.96 18.37 4.88
C LEU A 3 -64.46 19.73 4.36
N ASN A 4 -64.49 20.77 5.19
CA ASN A 4 -63.95 22.09 4.80
C ASN A 4 -62.44 22.04 4.61
N SER A 5 -61.72 21.25 5.40
CA SER A 5 -60.29 21.07 5.24
C SER A 5 -59.98 20.34 3.93
N LEU A 6 -60.79 19.34 3.55
CA LEU A 6 -60.63 18.62 2.29
C LEU A 6 -60.91 19.51 1.08
N LEU A 7 -61.98 20.32 1.12
CA LEU A 7 -62.28 21.28 0.04
C LEU A 7 -61.15 22.30 -0.13
N ILE A 8 -60.63 22.85 0.98
CA ILE A 8 -59.50 23.79 0.93
C ILE A 8 -58.24 23.12 0.36
N LEU A 9 -57.99 21.85 0.73
CA LEU A 9 -56.84 21.11 0.22
C LEU A 9 -56.99 20.78 -1.27
N LEU A 10 -58.21 20.47 -1.72
CA LEU A 10 -58.53 20.24 -3.13
C LEU A 10 -58.37 21.52 -3.96
N GLU A 11 -58.87 22.65 -3.45
CA GLU A 11 -58.77 23.96 -4.10
C GLU A 11 -57.31 24.45 -4.13
N ALA A 12 -56.54 24.21 -3.06
CA ALA A 12 -55.11 24.48 -3.03
C ALA A 12 -54.32 23.59 -4.00
N ALA A 13 -54.70 22.32 -4.13
CA ALA A 13 -54.08 21.40 -5.09
C ALA A 13 -54.39 21.82 -6.54
N GLU A 14 -55.62 22.24 -6.83
CA GLU A 14 -55.99 22.77 -8.16
C GLU A 14 -55.26 24.10 -8.45
N TYR A 15 -55.08 24.96 -7.44
CA TYR A 15 -54.31 26.20 -7.58
C TYR A 15 -52.83 25.93 -7.85
N LEU A 16 -52.23 24.93 -7.19
CA LEU A 16 -50.86 24.49 -7.45
C LEU A 16 -50.74 23.86 -8.85
N GLU A 17 -51.71 23.05 -9.28
CA GLU A 17 -51.71 22.45 -10.62
C GLU A 17 -51.84 23.52 -11.72
N ARG A 18 -52.67 24.56 -11.51
CA ARG A 18 -52.74 25.72 -12.42
C ARG A 18 -51.44 26.52 -12.43
N ARG A 19 -50.85 26.77 -11.25
CA ARG A 19 -49.54 27.45 -11.11
C ARG A 19 -48.41 26.68 -11.77
N ASP A 20 -48.37 25.36 -11.64
CA ASP A 20 -47.34 24.52 -12.25
C ASP A 20 -47.52 24.47 -13.78
N ARG A 21 -48.77 24.44 -14.27
CA ARG A 21 -49.08 24.53 -15.72
C ARG A 21 -48.74 25.91 -16.30
N GLU A 22 -48.98 27.00 -15.56
CA GLU A 22 -48.66 28.38 -15.97
C GLU A 22 -47.16 28.71 -15.83
N ALA A 23 -46.47 28.13 -14.85
CA ALA A 23 -45.02 28.28 -14.68
C ALA A 23 -44.22 27.60 -15.80
N GLU A 24 -44.80 26.61 -16.48
CA GLU A 24 -44.22 25.98 -17.67
C GLU A 24 -44.76 26.55 -19.00
N HIS A 25 -45.93 27.20 -19.00
CA HIS A 25 -46.59 27.71 -20.20
C HIS A 25 -46.98 29.21 -20.17
N GLY A 26 -46.18 30.04 -19.48
CA GLY A 26 -46.34 31.50 -19.44
C GLY A 26 -46.12 32.28 -20.75
N TYR A 27 -46.06 31.61 -21.91
CA TYR A 27 -45.94 32.25 -23.24
C TYR A 27 -46.93 31.72 -24.29
N ALA A 28 -47.88 30.85 -23.92
CA ALA A 28 -48.81 30.24 -24.88
C ALA A 28 -50.26 30.75 -24.73
N SER A 29 -50.47 32.03 -24.40
CA SER A 29 -51.76 32.67 -24.67
C SER A 29 -51.84 33.01 -26.15
N VAL A 30 -52.77 32.35 -26.85
CA VAL A 30 -53.28 32.63 -28.21
C VAL A 30 -52.80 33.95 -28.82
N LEU A 31 -51.68 33.92 -29.55
CA LEU A 31 -51.34 35.00 -30.47
C LEU A 31 -52.05 34.75 -31.80
N PRO A 32 -52.67 35.77 -32.41
CA PRO A 32 -53.30 35.61 -33.71
C PRO A 32 -52.23 35.27 -34.75
N TYR A 33 -52.54 34.21 -35.49
CA TYR A 33 -51.92 33.75 -36.74
C TYR A 33 -51.01 34.79 -37.41
N ARG A 34 -49.71 34.50 -37.48
CA ARG A 34 -48.82 35.02 -38.53
C ARG A 34 -48.04 33.86 -39.10
N ASP A 35 -48.45 33.45 -40.30
CA ASP A 35 -47.58 32.75 -41.24
C ASP A 35 -46.28 33.53 -41.39
N ASP A 36 -45.14 32.83 -41.43
CA ASP A 36 -43.99 33.09 -42.30
C ASP A 36 -42.77 32.26 -41.87
N PHE A 37 -42.47 31.27 -42.71
CA PHE A 37 -41.28 30.43 -42.82
C PHE A 37 -39.99 30.89 -42.10
N SER A 38 -39.49 30.08 -41.16
CA SER A 38 -38.04 29.96 -40.93
C SER A 38 -37.67 28.67 -40.20
N SER A 39 -37.08 27.75 -40.96
CA SER A 39 -36.29 26.62 -40.47
C SER A 39 -35.18 27.10 -39.53
N LYS A 40 -35.15 26.62 -38.28
CA LYS A 40 -33.93 26.16 -37.59
C LYS A 40 -34.24 25.51 -36.24
N LYS A 41 -33.56 24.40 -36.03
CA LYS A 41 -33.78 23.37 -35.01
C LYS A 41 -33.39 23.83 -33.61
N THR A 42 -34.26 23.53 -32.66
CA THR A 42 -34.00 23.04 -31.29
C THR A 42 -32.59 23.25 -30.71
N LYS A 43 -32.45 24.20 -29.78
CA LYS A 43 -31.60 24.03 -28.58
C LYS A 43 -32.22 24.82 -27.43
N ALA A 44 -33.01 24.13 -26.61
CA ALA A 44 -33.42 24.61 -25.30
C ALA A 44 -32.66 23.84 -24.22
N SER A 45 -32.29 24.58 -23.17
CA SER A 45 -31.81 24.17 -21.84
C SER A 45 -30.29 24.22 -21.58
N PRO A 46 -29.83 24.68 -20.39
CA PRO A 46 -30.36 25.78 -19.58
C PRO A 46 -29.26 26.78 -19.13
N ILE A 47 -29.73 27.99 -18.79
CA ILE A 47 -29.23 28.93 -17.78
C ILE A 47 -27.83 28.60 -17.21
N SER A 48 -26.83 29.31 -17.74
CA SER A 48 -25.58 29.60 -17.04
C SER A 48 -25.88 30.45 -15.80
N GLY A 49 -26.30 29.80 -14.73
CA GLY A 49 -26.56 30.40 -13.43
C GLY A 49 -25.85 29.61 -12.34
N LYS A 50 -24.53 29.40 -12.46
CA LYS A 50 -23.73 28.93 -11.32
C LYS A 50 -23.73 30.05 -10.30
N THR A 51 -24.58 29.92 -9.29
CA THR A 51 -24.55 30.75 -8.09
C THR A 51 -23.10 30.74 -7.54
N PRO A 52 -22.51 31.89 -7.20
CA PRO A 52 -21.12 31.96 -6.71
C PRO A 52 -20.91 31.15 -5.42
N ASN A 53 -21.98 30.87 -4.68
CA ASN A 53 -21.98 30.02 -3.48
C ASN A 53 -21.52 28.59 -3.73
N ASN A 54 -21.80 27.99 -4.90
CA ASN A 54 -21.45 26.59 -5.16
C ASN A 54 -19.93 26.41 -5.33
N ARG A 55 -19.23 27.44 -5.82
CA ARG A 55 -17.76 27.41 -5.98
C ARG A 55 -17.04 27.51 -4.64
N SER A 56 -17.55 28.35 -3.74
CA SER A 56 -17.01 28.49 -2.38
C SER A 56 -17.20 27.21 -1.55
N SER A 57 -18.42 26.67 -1.55
CA SER A 57 -18.74 25.39 -0.88
C SER A 57 -17.83 24.24 -1.36
N HIS A 58 -17.65 24.11 -2.69
CA HIS A 58 -16.73 23.13 -3.26
C HIS A 58 -15.28 23.30 -2.77
N ASN A 59 -14.79 24.54 -2.68
CA ASN A 59 -13.42 24.81 -2.24
C ASN A 59 -13.20 24.45 -0.76
N GLU A 60 -14.18 24.72 0.10
CA GLU A 60 -14.11 24.31 1.52
C GLU A 60 -14.12 22.79 1.67
N LEU A 61 -14.96 22.08 0.90
CA LEU A 61 -14.95 20.62 0.90
C LEU A 61 -13.60 20.06 0.42
N GLU A 62 -13.02 20.62 -0.63
CA GLU A 62 -11.70 20.19 -1.13
C GLU A 62 -10.58 20.52 -0.15
N LYS A 63 -10.64 21.65 0.55
CA LYS A 63 -9.71 22.01 1.61
C LYS A 63 -9.76 21.00 2.76
N HIS A 64 -10.95 20.65 3.22
CA HIS A 64 -11.15 19.60 4.24
C HIS A 64 -10.63 18.25 3.78
N ARG A 65 -10.94 17.85 2.54
CA ARG A 65 -10.44 16.61 1.93
C ARG A 65 -8.91 16.57 1.92
N ARG A 66 -8.26 17.67 1.52
CA ARG A 66 -6.79 17.79 1.52
C ARG A 66 -6.19 17.78 2.93
N ALA A 67 -6.86 18.35 3.93
CA ALA A 67 -6.42 18.27 5.32
C ALA A 67 -6.43 16.80 5.81
N LYS A 68 -7.51 16.06 5.55
CA LYS A 68 -7.59 14.62 5.86
C LYS A 68 -6.51 13.80 5.15
N LEU A 69 -6.25 14.09 3.87
CA LEU A 69 -5.19 13.40 3.14
C LEU A 69 -3.82 13.61 3.79
N ARG A 70 -3.50 14.83 4.21
CA ARG A 70 -2.24 15.12 4.92
C ARG A 70 -2.14 14.34 6.23
N LEU A 71 -3.23 14.26 6.99
CA LEU A 71 -3.30 13.46 8.22
C LEU A 71 -2.99 11.98 7.95
N TYR A 72 -3.62 11.37 6.94
CA TYR A 72 -3.36 9.97 6.60
C TYR A 72 -1.92 9.73 6.13
N LEU A 73 -1.33 10.67 5.38
CA LEU A 73 0.07 10.58 4.99
C LEU A 73 1.00 10.71 6.20
N GLU A 74 0.69 11.55 7.18
CA GLU A 74 1.47 11.66 8.42
C GLU A 74 1.40 10.36 9.25
N GLN A 75 0.21 9.77 9.37
CA GLN A 75 0.04 8.47 10.03
C GLN A 75 0.83 7.37 9.31
N LEU A 76 0.77 7.34 7.98
CA LEU A 76 1.54 6.38 7.18
C LEU A 76 3.05 6.53 7.41
N LYS A 77 3.55 7.77 7.57
CA LYS A 77 4.97 8.00 7.88
C LYS A 77 5.42 7.39 9.21
N LYS A 78 4.52 7.27 10.19
CA LYS A 78 4.84 6.67 11.50
C LYS A 78 4.99 5.14 11.42
N LEU A 79 4.30 4.50 10.47
CA LEU A 79 4.31 3.05 10.29
C LEU A 79 5.42 2.58 9.34
N VAL A 80 5.81 3.41 8.38
CA VAL A 80 6.82 3.04 7.38
C VAL A 80 8.21 3.41 7.88
N PRO A 81 9.19 2.48 7.88
CA PRO A 81 10.57 2.79 8.20
C PRO A 81 11.18 3.63 7.07
N LEU A 82 11.11 4.96 7.21
CA LEU A 82 11.56 5.92 6.23
C LEU A 82 13.07 6.25 6.34
N GLY A 83 13.71 5.85 7.43
CA GLY A 83 15.12 6.15 7.71
C GLY A 83 15.36 7.62 8.05
N PRO A 84 16.64 8.04 8.18
CA PRO A 84 17.02 9.42 8.48
C PRO A 84 16.66 10.43 7.37
N ASP A 85 16.20 9.96 6.21
CA ASP A 85 15.63 10.79 5.13
C ASP A 85 14.24 11.37 5.48
N SER A 86 13.88 11.39 6.76
CA SER A 86 12.52 11.69 7.21
C SER A 86 12.08 13.16 6.98
N THR A 87 12.97 14.01 6.50
CA THR A 87 12.69 15.43 6.24
C THR A 87 12.44 15.74 4.76
N ARG A 88 12.77 14.85 3.82
CA ARG A 88 12.65 15.08 2.36
C ARG A 88 11.84 14.02 1.60
N HIS A 89 10.91 13.33 2.25
CA HIS A 89 10.05 12.38 1.54
C HIS A 89 8.90 13.07 0.79
N THR A 90 8.78 12.75 -0.49
CA THR A 90 7.62 13.08 -1.33
C THR A 90 6.50 12.06 -1.13
N THR A 91 5.25 12.41 -1.44
CA THR A 91 4.11 11.48 -1.36
C THR A 91 4.35 10.19 -2.14
N LEU A 92 4.92 10.29 -3.35
CA LEU A 92 5.22 9.12 -4.19
C LEU A 92 6.24 8.20 -3.54
N SER A 93 7.35 8.76 -3.00
CA SER A 93 8.39 7.96 -2.34
C SER A 93 7.86 7.22 -1.11
N LEU A 94 6.99 7.87 -0.33
CA LEU A 94 6.34 7.27 0.83
C LEU A 94 5.47 6.08 0.42
N LEU A 95 4.63 6.24 -0.60
CA LEU A 95 3.74 5.17 -1.09
C LEU A 95 4.55 3.98 -1.65
N LYS A 96 5.62 4.24 -2.41
CA LYS A 96 6.51 3.19 -2.92
C LYS A 96 7.16 2.41 -1.77
N ARG A 97 7.70 3.11 -0.77
CA ARG A 97 8.31 2.47 0.42
C ARG A 97 7.29 1.73 1.27
N ALA A 98 6.07 2.26 1.43
CA ALA A 98 4.99 1.57 2.12
C ALA A 98 4.65 0.22 1.46
N LYS A 99 4.49 0.21 0.13
CA LYS A 99 4.25 -1.01 -0.64
C LYS A 99 5.38 -2.03 -0.46
N MET A 100 6.63 -1.56 -0.52
CA MET A 100 7.80 -2.40 -0.27
C MET A 100 7.84 -2.95 1.16
N HIS A 101 7.47 -2.13 2.13
CA HIS A 101 7.48 -2.52 3.55
C HIS A 101 6.45 -3.61 3.83
N ILE A 102 5.23 -3.50 3.28
CA ILE A 102 4.21 -4.55 3.38
C ILE A 102 4.76 -5.87 2.82
N LYS A 103 5.31 -5.86 1.60
CA LYS A 103 5.93 -7.07 1.00
C LYS A 103 7.04 -7.66 1.87
N LYS A 104 7.86 -6.80 2.49
CA LYS A 104 8.94 -7.24 3.39
C LYS A 104 8.39 -7.92 4.65
N LEU A 105 7.34 -7.36 5.25
CA LEU A 105 6.69 -7.95 6.41
C LEU A 105 6.05 -9.30 6.07
N GLU A 106 5.35 -9.40 4.94
CA GLU A 106 4.75 -10.65 4.46
C GLU A 106 5.82 -11.76 4.29
N GLU A 107 6.96 -11.43 3.69
CA GLU A 107 8.05 -12.38 3.52
C GLU A 107 8.72 -12.76 4.87
N GLN A 108 8.84 -11.80 5.79
CA GLN A 108 9.34 -12.07 7.14
C GLN A 108 8.41 -13.00 7.91
N ASP A 109 7.10 -12.79 7.84
CA ASP A 109 6.10 -13.66 8.47
C ASP A 109 6.16 -15.08 7.89
N LYS A 110 6.29 -15.20 6.56
CA LYS A 110 6.47 -16.50 5.89
C LYS A 110 7.73 -17.22 6.38
N LYS A 111 8.87 -16.52 6.45
CA LYS A 111 10.13 -17.09 6.96
C LYS A 111 10.01 -17.50 8.43
N ALA A 112 9.42 -16.65 9.26
CA ALA A 112 9.21 -16.93 10.67
C ALA A 112 8.33 -18.18 10.87
N LEU A 113 7.30 -18.36 10.05
CA LEU A 113 6.46 -19.57 10.05
C LEU A 113 7.28 -20.81 9.71
N ASN A 114 8.11 -20.76 8.67
CA ASN A 114 8.98 -21.87 8.27
C ASN A 114 9.99 -22.24 9.37
N THR A 115 10.64 -21.25 9.98
CA THR A 115 11.58 -21.47 11.08
C THR A 115 10.86 -22.07 12.29
N LYS A 116 9.67 -21.56 12.63
CA LYS A 116 8.85 -22.14 13.71
C LYS A 116 8.51 -23.60 13.42
N GLU A 117 8.11 -23.92 12.20
CA GLU A 117 7.80 -25.31 11.81
C GLU A 117 9.04 -26.21 11.91
N GLN A 118 10.19 -25.73 11.45
CA GLN A 118 11.45 -26.46 11.56
C GLN A 118 11.82 -26.76 13.01
N LEU A 119 11.78 -25.74 13.88
CA LEU A 119 12.02 -25.91 15.31
C LEU A 119 11.01 -26.85 15.96
N GLN A 120 9.75 -26.85 15.51
CA GLN A 120 8.75 -27.82 15.99
C GLN A 120 9.05 -29.26 15.54
N ARG A 121 9.61 -29.48 14.35
CA ARG A 121 10.08 -30.81 13.92
C ARG A 121 11.26 -31.26 14.77
N GLU A 122 12.23 -30.39 15.00
CA GLU A 122 13.40 -30.66 15.84
C GLU A 122 13.00 -30.96 17.28
N HIS A 123 12.13 -30.15 17.87
CA HIS A 123 11.60 -30.40 19.21
C HIS A 123 10.92 -31.78 19.31
N ARG A 124 10.11 -32.16 18.30
CA ARG A 124 9.50 -33.50 18.24
C ARG A 124 10.51 -34.63 18.05
N TYR A 125 11.59 -34.38 17.31
CA TYR A 125 12.66 -35.34 17.11
C TYR A 125 13.45 -35.55 18.41
N LEU A 126 13.93 -34.47 19.03
CA LEU A 126 14.68 -34.50 20.28
C LEU A 126 13.87 -35.11 21.42
N LYS A 127 12.56 -34.80 21.52
CA LYS A 127 11.67 -35.43 22.50
C LYS A 127 11.62 -36.95 22.37
N ARG A 128 11.49 -37.48 21.14
CA ARG A 128 11.52 -38.92 20.87
C ARG A 128 12.88 -39.54 21.17
N ARG A 129 13.97 -38.82 20.87
CA ARG A 129 15.34 -39.29 21.17
C ARG A 129 15.58 -39.38 22.67
N LEU A 130 15.11 -38.40 23.45
CA LEU A 130 15.15 -38.42 24.91
C LEU A 130 14.33 -39.58 25.47
N GLU A 131 13.14 -39.82 24.94
CA GLU A 131 12.30 -40.95 25.34
C GLU A 131 13.02 -42.30 25.10
N GLN A 132 13.61 -42.50 23.92
CA GLN A 132 14.40 -43.70 23.60
C GLN A 132 15.57 -43.89 24.57
N LEU A 133 16.35 -42.84 24.85
CA LEU A 133 17.48 -42.93 25.79
C LEU A 133 17.01 -43.16 27.23
N SER A 134 15.88 -42.58 27.64
CA SER A 134 15.30 -42.80 28.97
C SER A 134 14.78 -44.23 29.14
N VAL A 135 14.20 -44.82 28.10
CA VAL A 135 13.71 -46.20 28.11
C VAL A 135 14.90 -47.17 28.07
N SER A 136 15.88 -46.98 27.19
CA SER A 136 17.09 -47.81 27.14
C SER A 136 17.90 -47.74 28.45
N GLY A 137 18.09 -46.54 29.02
CA GLY A 137 18.76 -46.36 30.31
C GLY A 137 17.93 -46.78 31.53
N SER A 138 16.61 -47.01 31.37
CA SER A 138 15.79 -47.68 32.39
C SER A 138 15.91 -49.20 32.32
N VAL A 139 15.99 -49.77 31.11
CA VAL A 139 16.15 -51.21 30.89
C VAL A 139 17.54 -51.69 31.36
N GLU A 140 18.59 -50.91 31.14
CA GLU A 140 19.95 -51.22 31.65
C GLU A 140 20.04 -51.17 33.19
N ARG A 141 19.20 -50.38 33.86
CA ARG A 141 19.25 -50.23 35.34
C ARG A 141 18.34 -51.19 36.10
N ILE A 142 17.39 -51.86 35.45
CA ILE A 142 16.41 -52.73 36.13
C ILE A 142 16.93 -54.15 36.39
N ARG A 143 18.10 -54.55 35.87
CA ARG A 143 18.64 -55.92 36.06
C ARG A 143 20.16 -55.99 36.24
N THR A 144 20.68 -55.33 37.28
CA THR A 144 21.97 -55.75 37.85
C THR A 144 21.93 -55.64 39.37
N ASP A 145 21.19 -56.55 40.01
CA ASP A 145 21.60 -57.08 41.31
C ASP A 145 22.86 -57.96 41.11
N SER A 146 23.97 -57.36 40.69
CA SER A 146 25.27 -58.02 40.68
C SER A 146 26.18 -57.29 41.65
N MET A 147 26.24 -57.82 42.87
CA MET A 147 27.40 -57.62 43.72
C MET A 147 28.62 -58.23 43.02
N GLY A 148 29.54 -57.39 42.56
CA GLY A 148 30.88 -57.83 42.21
C GLY A 148 31.44 -57.20 40.93
N SER A 149 32.24 -56.15 41.09
CA SER A 149 33.69 -56.26 40.91
C SER A 149 34.35 -54.89 40.98
N THR A 150 35.35 -54.80 41.85
CA THR A 150 36.42 -53.82 41.82
C THR A 150 37.41 -54.22 40.73
N ILE A 151 37.73 -53.35 39.77
CA ILE A 151 39.04 -53.34 39.12
C ILE A 151 39.23 -52.04 38.32
N SER A 152 40.33 -51.38 38.65
CA SER A 152 40.94 -50.19 38.09
C SER A 152 41.30 -50.32 36.61
N THR A 153 41.27 -49.20 35.90
CA THR A 153 42.35 -48.85 34.96
C THR A 153 42.48 -47.34 34.86
N ASP A 154 43.55 -46.87 35.48
CA ASP A 154 44.25 -45.63 35.20
C ASP A 154 44.62 -45.55 33.72
N SER A 155 44.29 -44.46 33.05
CA SER A 155 44.80 -44.09 31.73
C SER A 155 44.60 -42.60 31.55
N GLU A 156 45.61 -41.87 32.02
CA GLU A 156 45.89 -40.48 31.70
C GLU A 156 46.13 -40.38 30.17
N GLN A 157 45.16 -39.84 29.43
CA GLN A 157 45.39 -39.35 28.07
C GLN A 157 44.93 -37.91 28.01
N GLU A 158 45.90 -37.02 28.22
CA GLU A 158 45.82 -35.63 27.84
C GLU A 158 45.60 -35.56 26.32
N VAL A 159 44.40 -35.18 25.91
CA VAL A 159 44.11 -34.78 24.53
C VAL A 159 44.13 -33.25 24.48
N ASP A 160 45.23 -32.73 23.95
CA ASP A 160 45.36 -31.32 23.58
C ASP A 160 44.35 -31.03 22.47
N ILE A 161 43.32 -30.24 22.79
CA ILE A 161 42.32 -29.79 21.82
C ILE A 161 42.90 -28.52 21.18
N GLU A 162 43.74 -28.71 20.17
CA GLU A 162 44.17 -27.65 19.27
C GLU A 162 42.93 -27.06 18.58
N GLY A 163 42.85 -25.72 18.60
CA GLY A 163 41.72 -24.95 18.10
C GLY A 163 41.49 -25.16 16.61
N MET A 164 40.33 -25.74 16.27
CA MET A 164 39.84 -25.74 14.89
C MET A 164 39.30 -24.34 14.56
N GLU A 165 40.20 -23.49 14.08
CA GLU A 165 39.92 -22.21 13.43
C GLU A 165 39.17 -22.49 12.12
N PHE A 166 37.84 -22.35 12.14
CA PHE A 166 37.05 -22.34 10.91
C PHE A 166 37.07 -20.93 10.30
N THR A 167 38.03 -20.70 9.40
CA THR A 167 37.91 -19.64 8.39
C THR A 167 36.93 -20.09 7.31
N PRO A 168 35.95 -19.27 6.89
CA PRO A 168 35.13 -19.59 5.73
C PRO A 168 35.98 -19.45 4.47
N VAL A 169 36.27 -20.57 3.80
CA VAL A 169 36.79 -20.57 2.44
C VAL A 169 35.60 -20.31 1.51
N GLU A 170 35.59 -19.13 0.87
CA GLU A 170 34.65 -18.79 -0.19
C GLU A 170 35.00 -19.66 -1.40
N ALA A 171 34.22 -20.71 -1.61
CA ALA A 171 34.29 -21.53 -2.81
C ALA A 171 33.60 -20.80 -3.96
N ASP A 172 34.43 -20.41 -4.93
CA ASP A 172 34.07 -20.03 -6.29
C ASP A 172 33.06 -21.03 -6.90
N SER A 173 31.93 -20.52 -7.38
CA SER A 173 31.02 -21.29 -8.24
C SER A 173 30.43 -20.35 -9.28
N VAL A 174 31.13 -20.29 -10.40
CA VAL A 174 30.61 -19.85 -11.68
C VAL A 174 29.41 -20.72 -12.08
N ASP A 175 28.28 -20.09 -12.38
CA ASP A 175 27.35 -20.68 -13.34
C ASP A 175 26.62 -19.57 -14.11
N SER A 176 26.75 -19.67 -15.43
CA SER A 176 26.18 -18.76 -16.43
C SER A 176 25.05 -19.48 -17.14
N ILE A 177 23.80 -18.99 -17.08
CA ILE A 177 22.83 -18.94 -18.21
C ILE A 177 21.88 -17.75 -17.94
N SER A 178 21.88 -16.70 -18.76
CA SER A 178 21.12 -16.46 -20.00
C SER A 178 19.67 -15.99 -19.81
N ASP A 179 19.42 -14.76 -20.27
CA ASP A 179 18.36 -14.32 -21.20
C ASP A 179 17.47 -13.17 -20.72
N GLY A 180 17.20 -12.21 -21.61
CA GLY A 180 16.10 -11.22 -21.45
C GLY A 180 16.45 -9.73 -21.31
N GLU A 181 16.97 -9.13 -22.39
CA GLU A 181 16.53 -7.88 -23.05
C GLU A 181 16.20 -6.56 -22.29
N GLU A 182 16.52 -5.46 -23.01
CA GLU A 182 15.99 -4.07 -22.95
C GLU A 182 16.77 -2.98 -22.19
N GLU A 183 17.38 -2.11 -23.01
CA GLU A 183 17.47 -0.63 -22.97
C GLU A 183 17.47 0.09 -21.60
N ASP A 184 18.54 0.84 -21.30
CA ASP A 184 18.42 2.30 -21.12
C ASP A 184 19.77 3.00 -20.88
N HIS A 185 19.81 4.25 -21.30
CA HIS A 185 21.00 5.07 -21.58
C HIS A 185 21.86 5.46 -20.36
N TYR A 186 23.17 5.52 -20.57
CA TYR A 186 24.13 6.14 -19.66
C TYR A 186 23.86 7.64 -19.54
N ASN A 187 23.47 8.08 -18.34
CA ASN A 187 23.65 9.46 -17.90
C ASN A 187 25.06 9.61 -17.30
N ALA A 188 25.92 10.37 -17.99
CA ALA A 188 27.17 10.93 -17.45
C ALA A 188 27.51 12.22 -18.25
N PRO A 189 28.31 13.16 -17.73
CA PRO A 189 27.90 14.56 -17.52
C PRO A 189 28.25 15.52 -18.67
N CYS A 190 27.51 16.63 -18.75
CA CYS A 190 27.74 17.74 -19.68
C CYS A 190 29.17 18.30 -19.64
N PRO A 191 29.81 18.58 -20.80
CA PRO A 191 30.98 19.45 -20.89
C PRO A 191 30.59 20.94 -20.85
N PRO A 192 31.49 21.85 -20.42
CA PRO A 192 31.21 23.27 -20.36
C PRO A 192 31.10 23.88 -21.77
N THR A 193 30.04 24.67 -21.98
CA THR A 193 29.79 25.43 -23.20
C THR A 193 30.83 26.54 -23.35
N ALA A 194 31.60 26.52 -24.44
CA ALA A 194 32.45 27.63 -24.85
C ALA A 194 31.56 28.82 -25.30
N LEU A 195 31.79 29.99 -24.70
CA LEU A 195 31.16 31.26 -25.11
C LEU A 195 31.77 31.76 -26.43
N PRO A 196 30.99 32.33 -27.37
CA PRO A 196 31.56 32.97 -28.55
C PRO A 196 32.16 34.34 -28.18
N LEU A 197 33.38 34.60 -28.67
CA LEU A 197 34.04 35.90 -28.64
C LEU A 197 33.21 36.97 -29.37
N PRO A 198 33.11 38.21 -28.86
CA PRO A 198 32.50 39.30 -29.60
C PRO A 198 33.42 39.78 -30.73
N SER A 199 32.84 39.89 -31.92
CA SER A 199 33.40 40.49 -33.12
C SER A 199 33.76 41.97 -32.89
N GLN A 200 35.00 42.34 -33.19
CA GLN A 200 35.41 43.76 -33.26
C GLN A 200 34.93 44.40 -34.57
N PRO A 201 34.58 45.70 -34.57
CA PRO A 201 34.20 46.43 -35.78
C PRO A 201 35.44 46.87 -36.58
N PRO A 202 35.32 47.05 -37.91
CA PRO A 202 36.43 47.48 -38.75
C PRO A 202 36.70 48.99 -38.61
N THR A 203 37.98 49.36 -38.62
CA THR A 203 38.49 50.68 -39.05
C THR A 203 38.85 50.65 -40.52
#